data_AF-A0A0D1Z733-F1
#
_entry.id   AF-A0A0D1Z733-F1
#
_cell.length_a   1.000
_cell.length_b   1.000
_cell.length_c   1.000
_cell.angle_alpha   90.00
_cell.angle_beta   90.00
_cell.angle_gamma   90.00
#
_symmetry.space_group_name_H-M   'P 1'
#
loop_
_entity.id
_entity.type
_entity.pdbx_description
1 polymer ?
#
loop_
_entity_poly.entity_id
_entity_poly.type
_entity_poly.pdbx_seq_one_letter_code
_entity_poly.pdbx_strand_id
1 'polypeptide(L)'
;MPDSPSDTPLTGGCSCSYVRYKVNAAPFVIHCCHCHECQRLTGSAFVINYLVESSHIVLENEAQRPVSVRTPSTSGYGQLIQRCPKCQVALWSYYGGSGPLVAFLRTGTLDLQFQGKIVPDVHIFTKTKVPWLRLPEDKPSFEEFYSYDEYWSKESLERRRAIQPAVKKWREKQEKFCDGQAETLDEAAVTKMLADVKL
;
A
#
# COMPACT_ATOMS: atom_id res chain seq x y z
N MET A 1 -20.34 2.85 -4.30
CA MET A 1 -19.26 3.42 -3.47
C MET A 1 -19.47 4.92 -3.42
N PRO A 2 -20.16 5.48 -2.41
CA PRO A 2 -20.13 6.92 -2.20
C PRO A 2 -18.80 7.29 -1.53
N ASP A 3 -18.10 8.22 -2.17
CA ASP A 3 -17.10 9.12 -1.61
C ASP A 3 -15.75 8.53 -1.14
N SER A 4 -15.02 7.86 -2.04
CA SER A 4 -13.55 7.97 -1.98
C SER A 4 -13.19 9.46 -2.10
N PRO A 5 -12.29 10.00 -1.27
CA PRO A 5 -12.02 11.44 -1.24
C PRO A 5 -11.64 11.94 -2.63
N SER A 6 -12.47 12.81 -3.20
CA SER A 6 -12.21 13.52 -4.45
C SER A 6 -11.15 14.63 -4.30
N ASP A 7 -10.76 14.94 -3.07
CA ASP A 7 -9.90 16.08 -2.72
C ASP A 7 -8.40 15.74 -2.88
N THR A 8 -8.02 15.25 -4.05
CA THR A 8 -6.59 15.22 -4.42
C THR A 8 -6.13 16.62 -4.85
N PRO A 9 -4.87 17.01 -4.57
CA PRO A 9 -3.81 16.18 -4.00
C PRO A 9 -3.90 16.03 -2.46
N LEU A 10 -3.65 14.82 -1.97
CA LEU A 10 -3.40 14.59 -0.54
C LEU A 10 -1.92 14.81 -0.23
N THR A 11 -1.61 15.33 0.95
CA THR A 11 -0.21 15.50 1.41
C THR A 11 0.04 14.70 2.68
N GLY A 12 1.30 14.28 2.85
CA GLY A 12 1.70 13.48 4.01
C GLY A 12 3.21 13.36 4.14
N GLY A 13 3.65 12.61 5.13
CA GLY A 13 5.06 12.40 5.41
C GLY A 13 5.31 11.55 6.63
N CYS A 14 6.59 11.34 6.92
CA CYS A 14 7.02 10.63 8.12
C CYS A 14 6.99 11.55 9.36
N SER A 15 7.04 10.98 10.56
CA SER A 15 6.96 11.73 11.83
C SER A 15 8.09 12.75 12.02
N CYS A 16 9.29 12.50 11.48
CA CYS A 16 10.40 13.46 11.57
C CYS A 16 10.41 14.51 10.44
N SER A 17 9.39 14.52 9.57
CA SER A 17 9.27 15.42 8.42
C SER A 17 10.36 15.31 7.34
N TYR A 18 11.33 14.40 7.48
CA TYR A 18 12.38 14.21 6.46
C TYR A 18 11.83 13.74 5.12
N VAL A 19 10.83 12.86 5.12
CA VAL A 19 10.14 12.44 3.89
C VAL A 19 8.79 13.13 3.85
N ARG A 20 8.53 13.88 2.78
CA ARG A 20 7.26 14.50 2.45
C ARG A 20 6.83 14.09 1.05
N TYR A 21 5.54 13.85 0.87
CA TYR A 21 4.99 13.38 -0.39
C TYR A 21 3.60 13.97 -0.67
N LYS A 22 3.20 13.91 -1.94
CA LYS A 22 1.85 14.20 -2.43
C LYS A 22 1.28 12.96 -3.13
N VAL A 23 -0.03 12.79 -3.05
CA VAL A 23 -0.78 11.75 -3.76
C VAL A 23 -1.77 12.42 -4.71
N ASN A 24 -1.56 12.24 -6.01
CA ASN A 24 -2.27 12.98 -7.04
C ASN A 24 -3.45 12.21 -7.68
N ALA A 25 -3.90 11.12 -7.07
CA ALA A 25 -5.02 10.33 -7.57
C ALA A 25 -5.84 9.71 -6.44
N ALA A 26 -7.14 9.58 -6.68
CA ALA A 26 -8.06 8.83 -5.83
C ALA A 26 -7.59 7.37 -5.67
N PRO A 27 -7.90 6.68 -4.57
CA PRO A 27 -7.46 5.32 -4.38
C PRO A 27 -8.22 4.38 -5.32
N PHE A 28 -7.62 3.25 -5.66
CA PHE A 28 -8.38 2.10 -6.14
C PHE A 28 -9.43 1.69 -5.11
N VAL A 29 -8.99 1.62 -3.86
CA VAL A 29 -9.75 1.19 -2.68
C VAL A 29 -8.92 1.50 -1.41
N ILE A 30 -9.59 1.71 -0.29
CA ILE A 30 -8.99 1.84 1.04
C ILE A 30 -9.24 0.55 1.82
N HIS A 31 -8.18 -0.21 2.07
CA HIS A 31 -8.25 -1.46 2.84
C HIS A 31 -7.95 -1.22 4.32
N CYS A 32 -8.80 -1.74 5.20
CA CYS A 32 -8.44 -1.99 6.60
C CYS A 32 -8.05 -3.47 6.75
N CYS A 33 -6.74 -3.74 6.83
CA CYS A 33 -6.21 -5.10 6.87
C CYS A 33 -5.90 -5.53 8.32
N HIS A 34 -6.47 -6.66 8.72
CA HIS A 34 -6.37 -7.24 10.06
C HIS A 34 -5.41 -8.42 10.15
N CYS A 35 -4.61 -8.68 9.09
CA CYS A 35 -3.69 -9.81 9.11
C CYS A 35 -2.58 -9.60 10.16
N HIS A 36 -2.06 -10.70 10.71
CA HIS A 36 -1.00 -10.67 11.74
C HIS A 36 0.25 -9.90 11.29
N GLU A 37 0.64 -9.99 10.01
CA GLU A 37 1.79 -9.23 9.49
C GLU A 37 1.52 -7.72 9.46
N CYS A 38 0.29 -7.28 9.22
CA CYS A 38 -0.09 -5.87 9.30
C CYS A 38 -0.14 -5.36 10.74
N GLN A 39 -0.54 -6.22 11.69
CA GLN A 39 -0.47 -5.92 13.12
C GLN A 39 0.97 -5.76 13.58
N ARG A 40 1.86 -6.72 13.25
CA ARG A 40 3.30 -6.63 13.54
C ARG A 40 3.97 -5.41 12.93
N LEU A 41 3.59 -5.07 11.70
CA LEU A 41 4.15 -3.93 11.00
C LEU A 41 3.87 -2.60 11.72
N THR A 42 2.66 -2.44 12.22
CA THR A 42 2.20 -1.19 12.83
C THR A 42 2.34 -1.16 14.35
N GLY A 43 2.46 -2.34 14.99
CA GLY A 43 2.26 -2.49 16.42
C GLY A 43 0.80 -2.27 16.86
N SER A 44 -0.15 -2.19 15.93
CA SER A 44 -1.57 -1.89 16.18
C SER A 44 -2.48 -3.06 15.80
N ALA A 45 -3.79 -2.90 15.99
CA ALA A 45 -4.80 -3.91 15.68
C ALA A 45 -4.98 -4.17 14.17
N PHE A 46 -4.59 -3.23 13.32
CA PHE A 46 -4.73 -3.30 11.87
C PHE A 46 -3.85 -2.25 11.19
N VAL A 47 -3.83 -2.27 9.87
CA VAL A 47 -3.33 -1.15 9.06
C VAL A 47 -4.38 -0.70 8.07
N ILE A 48 -4.44 0.61 7.84
CA ILE A 48 -5.28 1.20 6.80
C ILE A 48 -4.38 1.59 5.63
N ASN A 49 -4.64 0.99 4.46
CA ASN A 49 -3.89 1.19 3.25
C ASN A 49 -4.74 1.89 2.19
N TYR A 50 -4.23 2.99 1.65
CA TYR A 50 -4.74 3.65 0.46
C TYR A 50 -4.02 3.05 -0.75
N LEU A 51 -4.72 2.22 -1.54
CA LEU A 51 -4.12 1.56 -2.69
C LEU A 51 -4.16 2.50 -3.88
N VAL A 52 -3.01 2.81 -4.46
CA VAL A 52 -2.89 3.71 -5.62
C VAL A 52 -1.71 3.30 -6.48
N GLU A 53 -1.74 3.63 -7.77
CA GLU A 53 -0.58 3.50 -8.64
C GLU A 53 0.59 4.30 -8.05
N SER A 54 1.75 3.67 -7.98
CA SER A 54 2.90 4.27 -7.31
C SER A 54 3.38 5.56 -8.00
N SER A 55 3.09 5.72 -9.29
CA SER A 55 3.38 6.94 -10.05
C SER A 55 2.62 8.16 -9.54
N HIS A 56 1.53 7.98 -8.80
CA HIS A 56 0.79 9.09 -8.19
C HIS A 56 1.36 9.52 -6.84
N ILE A 57 2.32 8.80 -6.26
CA ILE A 57 3.06 9.24 -5.07
C ILE A 57 4.29 10.02 -5.52
N VAL A 58 4.26 11.33 -5.32
CA VAL A 58 5.34 12.24 -5.70
C VAL A 58 6.04 12.74 -4.45
N LEU A 59 7.35 12.52 -4.35
CA LEU A 59 8.15 13.08 -3.27
C LEU A 59 8.35 14.58 -3.48
N GLU A 60 8.31 15.37 -2.41
CA GLU A 60 8.66 16.80 -2.50
C GLU A 60 10.15 17.00 -2.82
N ASN A 61 10.99 16.03 -2.42
CA ASN A 61 12.41 15.98 -2.76
C ASN A 61 12.85 14.53 -2.98
N GLU A 62 13.26 14.21 -4.20
CA GLU A 62 13.74 12.87 -4.58
C GLU A 62 14.98 12.42 -3.81
N ALA A 63 15.83 13.35 -3.34
CA ALA A 63 16.98 13.02 -2.48
C ALA A 63 16.58 12.54 -1.07
N GLN A 64 15.30 12.69 -0.70
CA GLN A 64 14.72 12.25 0.58
C GLN A 64 13.89 10.97 0.44
N ARG A 65 14.10 10.20 -0.63
CA ARG A 65 13.41 8.95 -0.89
C ARG A 65 13.51 7.97 0.31
N PRO A 66 12.42 7.25 0.63
CA PRO A 66 12.47 6.17 1.61
C PRO A 66 13.42 5.05 1.20
N VAL A 67 13.92 4.32 2.19
CA VAL A 67 14.67 3.08 1.95
C VAL A 67 13.74 1.89 1.86
N SER A 68 14.07 0.96 0.97
CA SER A 68 13.31 -0.28 0.78
C SER A 68 13.72 -1.36 1.79
N VAL A 69 12.79 -1.83 2.62
CA VAL A 69 13.02 -2.95 3.55
C VAL A 69 12.14 -4.14 3.16
N ARG A 70 12.77 -5.24 2.74
CA ARG A 70 12.06 -6.48 2.40
C ARG A 70 11.70 -7.23 3.68
N THR A 71 10.44 -7.65 3.79
CA THR A 71 9.95 -8.44 4.93
C THR A 71 9.10 -9.62 4.43
N PRO A 72 8.97 -10.70 5.22
CA PRO A 72 8.07 -11.80 4.91
C PRO A 72 6.61 -11.33 4.74
N SER A 73 5.83 -12.11 4.01
CA SER A 73 4.38 -11.94 3.93
C SER A 73 3.71 -13.30 3.75
N THR A 74 2.44 -13.40 4.13
CA THR A 74 1.63 -14.63 3.97
C THR A 74 1.53 -15.10 2.52
N SER A 75 1.80 -14.21 1.55
CA SER A 75 1.82 -14.58 0.12
C SER A 75 3.02 -15.42 -0.30
N GLY A 76 4.06 -15.53 0.55
CA GLY A 76 5.32 -16.20 0.21
C GLY A 76 6.27 -15.39 -0.69
N TYR A 77 5.83 -14.24 -1.24
CA TYR A 77 6.68 -13.34 -2.04
C TYR A 77 7.29 -12.19 -1.23
N GLY A 78 6.91 -12.08 0.05
CA GLY A 78 7.31 -10.97 0.90
C GLY A 78 6.55 -9.68 0.58
N GLN A 79 7.02 -8.57 1.15
CA GLN A 79 6.61 -7.21 0.84
C GLN A 79 7.84 -6.30 0.94
N LEU A 80 7.88 -5.25 0.12
CA LEU A 80 8.88 -4.19 0.20
C LEU A 80 8.28 -2.99 0.89
N ILE A 81 8.77 -2.65 2.07
CA ILE A 81 8.28 -1.56 2.89
C ILE A 81 9.17 -0.35 2.66
N GLN A 82 8.56 0.76 2.25
CA GLN A 82 9.25 2.03 2.08
C GLN A 82 9.27 2.75 3.44
N ARG A 83 10.46 2.84 4.05
CA ARG A 83 10.64 3.46 5.38
C ARG A 83 11.44 4.74 5.31
N CYS A 84 11.07 5.72 6.12
CA CYS A 84 11.92 6.89 6.28
C CYS A 84 13.30 6.48 6.81
N PRO A 85 14.42 6.88 6.16
CA PRO A 85 15.76 6.51 6.62
C PRO A 85 16.14 7.12 7.97
N LYS A 86 15.41 8.15 8.44
CA LYS A 86 15.69 8.85 9.70
C LYS A 86 14.87 8.30 10.87
N CYS A 87 13.55 8.27 10.74
CA CYS A 87 12.65 7.86 11.82
C CYS A 87 12.02 6.47 11.64
N GLN A 88 12.35 5.76 10.55
CA GLN A 88 11.91 4.39 10.27
C GLN A 88 10.39 4.18 10.12
N VAL A 89 9.59 5.25 10.13
CA VAL A 89 8.15 5.21 9.83
C VAL A 89 7.93 4.56 8.46
N ALA A 90 7.07 3.54 8.43
CA ALA A 90 6.64 2.90 7.19
C ALA A 90 5.61 3.80 6.48
N LEU A 91 5.95 4.26 5.29
CA LEU A 91 5.14 5.20 4.52
C LEU A 91 4.19 4.47 3.56
N TRP A 92 4.71 3.48 2.84
CA TRP A 92 3.90 2.56 2.03
C TRP A 92 4.60 1.22 1.86
N SER A 93 3.88 0.22 1.33
CA SER A 93 4.47 -1.05 0.93
C SER A 93 4.12 -1.41 -0.51
N TYR A 94 4.98 -2.22 -1.12
CA TYR A 94 4.73 -2.96 -2.35
C TYR A 94 4.59 -4.44 -2.02
N TYR A 95 3.49 -5.07 -2.44
CA TYR A 95 3.24 -6.50 -2.23
C TYR A 95 3.43 -7.28 -3.52
N GLY A 96 3.88 -8.53 -3.43
CA GLY A 96 4.19 -9.36 -4.60
C GLY A 96 3.10 -9.40 -5.68
N GLY A 97 1.82 -9.34 -5.29
CA GLY A 97 0.69 -9.34 -6.21
C GLY A 97 0.72 -8.23 -7.27
N SER A 98 1.13 -7.01 -6.94
CA SER A 98 1.21 -5.89 -7.90
C SER A 98 2.61 -5.29 -8.01
N GLY A 99 3.50 -5.66 -7.09
CA GLY A 99 4.85 -5.14 -7.01
C GLY A 99 4.93 -3.64 -6.81
N PRO A 100 5.98 -3.00 -7.36
CA PRO A 100 6.18 -1.58 -7.20
C PRO A 100 5.17 -0.75 -8.01
N LEU A 101 4.28 -1.35 -8.78
CA LEU A 101 3.29 -0.62 -9.57
C LEU A 101 2.10 -0.11 -8.76
N VAL A 102 1.81 -0.75 -7.62
CA VAL A 102 0.75 -0.32 -6.71
C VAL A 102 1.31 -0.15 -5.32
N ALA A 103 1.25 1.08 -4.82
CA ALA A 103 1.62 1.43 -3.47
C ALA A 103 0.44 1.21 -2.52
N PHE A 104 0.72 0.61 -1.38
CA PHE A 104 -0.19 0.47 -0.25
C PHE A 104 0.19 1.53 0.77
N LEU A 105 -0.29 2.76 0.54
CA LEU A 105 0.08 3.94 1.33
C LEU A 105 -0.57 3.88 2.72
N ARG A 106 0.23 4.10 3.76
CA ARG A 106 -0.26 4.11 5.14
C ARG A 106 -0.98 5.42 5.41
N THR A 107 -2.30 5.35 5.59
CA THR A 107 -3.14 6.55 5.72
C THR A 107 -2.81 7.36 6.97
N GLY A 108 -2.29 6.72 8.03
CA GLY A 108 -1.80 7.41 9.23
C GLY A 108 -0.58 8.31 9.01
N THR A 109 0.06 8.25 7.82
CA THR A 109 1.14 9.16 7.44
C THR A 109 0.67 10.37 6.63
N LEU A 110 -0.63 10.45 6.33
CA LEU A 110 -1.24 11.65 5.75
C LEU A 110 -1.32 12.77 6.79
N ASP A 111 -1.27 14.01 6.31
CA ASP A 111 -1.45 15.17 7.17
C ASP A 111 -2.83 15.13 7.85
N LEU A 112 -2.88 15.65 9.08
CA LEU A 112 -4.02 15.50 9.99
C LEU A 112 -5.37 15.91 9.37
N GLN A 113 -5.37 16.94 8.51
CA GLN A 113 -6.55 17.43 7.81
C GLN A 113 -7.22 16.39 6.89
N PHE A 114 -6.50 15.36 6.46
CA PHE A 114 -7.04 14.30 5.61
C PHE A 114 -7.52 13.08 6.41
N GLN A 115 -6.99 12.82 7.61
CA GLN A 115 -7.24 11.57 8.34
C GLN A 115 -8.74 11.33 8.62
N GLY A 116 -9.52 12.38 8.87
CA GLY A 116 -10.98 12.28 9.06
C GLY A 116 -11.79 12.03 7.76
N LYS A 117 -11.16 12.18 6.59
CA LYS A 117 -11.77 11.95 5.28
C LYS A 117 -11.45 10.56 4.70
N ILE A 118 -10.49 9.85 5.27
CA ILE A 118 -10.07 8.53 4.78
C ILE A 118 -10.81 7.44 5.56
N VAL A 119 -11.94 6.99 5.03
CA VAL A 119 -12.73 5.91 5.60
C VAL A 119 -12.40 4.59 4.87
N PRO A 120 -12.15 3.48 5.58
CA PRO A 120 -12.00 2.19 4.94
C PRO A 120 -13.23 1.81 4.10
N ASP A 121 -12.98 1.34 2.88
CA ASP A 121 -14.02 0.78 2.01
C ASP A 121 -14.35 -0.66 2.39
N VAL A 122 -13.36 -1.39 2.91
CA VAL A 122 -13.46 -2.82 3.17
C VAL A 122 -12.48 -3.26 4.25
N HIS A 123 -12.92 -4.21 5.08
CA HIS A 123 -12.10 -4.90 6.06
C HIS A 123 -11.70 -6.28 5.54
N ILE A 124 -10.41 -6.60 5.56
CA ILE A 124 -9.88 -7.87 5.03
C ILE A 124 -9.04 -8.61 6.06
N PHE A 125 -8.92 -9.93 5.89
CA PHE A 125 -8.21 -10.82 6.80
C PHE A 125 -8.75 -10.77 8.25
N THR A 126 -10.05 -10.63 8.39
CA THR A 126 -10.71 -10.48 9.71
C THR A 126 -10.65 -11.74 10.57
N LYS A 127 -10.28 -12.89 9.99
CA LYS A 127 -10.01 -14.13 10.72
C LYS A 127 -8.95 -13.98 11.82
N THR A 128 -7.98 -13.07 11.64
CA THR A 128 -6.94 -12.78 12.63
C THR A 128 -7.15 -11.45 13.35
N LYS A 129 -8.32 -10.81 13.19
CA LYS A 129 -8.66 -9.56 13.88
C LYS A 129 -8.65 -9.78 15.39
N VAL A 130 -8.17 -8.79 16.13
CA VAL A 130 -8.25 -8.80 17.59
C VAL A 130 -9.73 -8.91 18.05
N PRO A 131 -10.05 -9.77 19.04
CA PRO A 131 -11.45 -10.05 19.41
C PRO A 131 -12.23 -8.83 19.91
N TRP A 132 -11.57 -7.88 20.57
CA TRP A 132 -12.20 -6.70 21.17
C TRP A 132 -12.63 -5.62 20.16
N LEU A 133 -12.09 -5.65 18.93
CA LEU A 133 -12.38 -4.63 17.93
C LEU A 133 -13.71 -4.92 17.23
N ARG A 134 -14.70 -4.04 17.35
CA ARG A 134 -15.94 -4.11 16.56
C ARG A 134 -15.72 -3.43 15.21
N LEU A 135 -16.19 -4.05 14.14
CA LEU A 135 -16.15 -3.48 12.79
C LEU A 135 -17.47 -2.77 12.48
N PRO A 136 -17.46 -1.72 11.64
CA PRO A 136 -18.69 -1.09 11.17
C PRO A 136 -19.55 -2.10 10.38
N GLU A 137 -20.84 -2.17 10.70
CA GLU A 137 -21.78 -3.11 10.06
C GLU A 137 -22.12 -2.72 8.61
N ASP A 138 -21.94 -1.44 8.27
CA ASP A 138 -22.18 -0.87 6.94
C ASP A 138 -21.00 -1.07 5.98
N LYS A 139 -19.89 -1.66 6.44
CA LYS A 139 -18.69 -1.90 5.64
C LYS A 139 -18.47 -3.39 5.39
N PRO A 140 -18.20 -3.80 4.14
CA PRO A 140 -17.91 -5.20 3.83
C PRO A 140 -16.68 -5.69 4.60
N SER A 141 -16.76 -6.91 5.11
CA SER A 141 -15.75 -7.54 5.95
C SER A 141 -15.52 -8.98 5.51
N PHE A 142 -14.26 -9.36 5.27
CA PHE A 142 -13.88 -10.70 4.78
C PHE A 142 -12.86 -11.36 5.69
N GLU A 143 -13.03 -12.66 5.92
CA GLU A 143 -12.07 -13.47 6.68
C GLU A 143 -10.71 -13.61 5.97
N GLU A 144 -10.72 -13.53 4.63
CA GLU A 144 -9.55 -13.61 3.76
C GLU A 144 -9.56 -12.47 2.72
N PHE A 145 -8.91 -12.65 1.58
CA PHE A 145 -8.91 -11.70 0.48
C PHE A 145 -10.14 -11.88 -0.41
N TYR A 146 -10.72 -10.77 -0.91
CA TYR A 146 -11.93 -10.78 -1.72
C TYR A 146 -11.65 -10.62 -3.23
N SER A 147 -12.66 -10.85 -4.07
CA SER A 147 -12.57 -10.62 -5.51
C SER A 147 -12.66 -9.15 -5.87
N TYR A 148 -11.64 -8.60 -6.55
CA TYR A 148 -11.65 -7.19 -6.98
C TYR A 148 -12.86 -6.86 -7.85
N ASP A 149 -13.24 -7.76 -8.77
CA ASP A 149 -14.29 -7.51 -9.76
C ASP A 149 -15.68 -7.35 -9.13
N GLU A 150 -15.88 -7.89 -7.92
CA GLU A 150 -17.15 -7.79 -7.20
C GLU A 150 -17.29 -6.49 -6.41
N TYR A 151 -16.19 -5.89 -5.95
CA TYR A 151 -16.22 -4.79 -4.98
C TYR A 151 -15.60 -3.49 -5.47
N TRP A 152 -14.70 -3.51 -6.45
CA TRP A 152 -14.07 -2.28 -6.93
C TRP A 152 -15.01 -1.51 -7.85
N SER A 153 -14.88 -0.18 -7.85
CA SER A 153 -15.61 0.67 -8.79
C SER A 153 -15.15 0.36 -10.23
N LYS A 154 -16.02 0.66 -11.21
CA LYS A 154 -15.68 0.50 -12.63
C LYS A 154 -14.39 1.27 -13.00
N GLU A 155 -14.26 2.50 -12.50
CA GLU A 155 -13.08 3.34 -12.71
C GLU A 155 -11.81 2.71 -12.11
N SER A 156 -11.88 2.20 -10.87
CA SER A 156 -10.75 1.50 -10.24
C SER A 156 -10.36 0.24 -11.01
N LEU A 157 -11.33 -0.51 -11.54
CA LEU A 157 -11.08 -1.68 -12.37
C LEU A 157 -10.44 -1.32 -13.72
N GLU A 158 -10.86 -0.23 -14.37
CA GLU A 158 -10.27 0.27 -15.61
C GLU A 158 -8.82 0.70 -15.42
N ARG A 159 -8.55 1.51 -14.40
CA ARG A 159 -7.18 1.90 -14.00
C ARG A 159 -6.32 0.67 -13.67
N ARG A 160 -6.87 -0.31 -12.96
CA ARG A 160 -6.17 -1.57 -12.65
C ARG A 160 -5.84 -2.34 -13.93
N ARG A 161 -6.78 -2.43 -14.88
CA ARG A 161 -6.57 -3.11 -16.17
C ARG A 161 -5.45 -2.45 -16.97
N ALA A 162 -5.36 -1.13 -16.96
CA ALA A 162 -4.29 -0.39 -17.64
C ALA A 162 -2.88 -0.80 -17.17
N ILE A 163 -2.70 -1.09 -15.88
CA ILE A 163 -1.40 -1.51 -15.31
C ILE A 163 -1.17 -3.03 -15.32
N GLN A 164 -2.18 -3.86 -15.61
CA GLN A 164 -2.06 -5.33 -15.58
C GLN A 164 -0.93 -5.90 -16.45
N PRO A 165 -0.68 -5.40 -17.69
CA PRO A 165 0.43 -5.91 -18.50
C PRO A 165 1.79 -5.75 -17.82
N ALA A 166 2.03 -4.60 -17.19
CA ALA A 166 3.25 -4.33 -16.44
C ALA A 166 3.34 -5.19 -15.16
N VAL A 167 2.22 -5.39 -14.46
CA VAL A 167 2.14 -6.28 -13.29
C VAL A 167 2.50 -7.72 -13.69
N LYS A 168 1.97 -8.22 -14.81
CA LYS A 168 2.27 -9.58 -15.31
C LYS A 168 3.76 -9.74 -15.60
N LYS A 169 4.35 -8.79 -16.34
CA LYS A 169 5.78 -8.78 -16.67
C LYS A 169 6.66 -8.76 -15.42
N TRP A 170 6.20 -8.09 -14.35
CA TRP A 170 6.92 -8.13 -13.08
C TRP A 170 6.79 -9.49 -12.40
N ARG A 171 5.59 -10.06 -12.28
CA ARG A 171 5.40 -11.38 -11.64
C ARG A 171 6.25 -12.48 -12.25
N GLU A 172 6.50 -12.43 -13.56
CA GLU A 172 7.39 -13.37 -14.26
C GLU A 172 8.84 -13.32 -13.78
N LYS A 173 9.27 -12.20 -13.18
CA LYS A 173 10.63 -12.01 -12.63
C LYS A 173 10.67 -12.12 -11.10
N GLN A 174 9.56 -12.43 -10.44
CA GLN A 174 9.52 -12.54 -8.99
C GLN A 174 10.05 -13.87 -8.49
N GLU A 175 10.95 -13.80 -7.53
CA GLU A 175 11.42 -14.94 -6.76
C GLU A 175 10.67 -15.03 -5.43
N LYS A 176 10.43 -16.26 -4.97
CA LYS A 176 9.83 -16.50 -3.65
C LYS A 176 10.76 -15.95 -2.57
N PHE A 177 10.18 -15.48 -1.47
CA PHE A 177 10.92 -15.15 -0.27
C PHE A 177 11.38 -16.47 0.38
N CYS A 178 12.59 -16.94 0.04
CA CYS A 178 13.19 -18.15 0.59
C CYS A 178 14.24 -17.79 1.67
N ASP A 179 14.32 -18.63 2.71
CA ASP A 179 15.41 -18.71 3.69
C ASP A 179 15.70 -17.51 4.60
N GLY A 180 14.74 -16.60 4.79
CA GLY A 180 14.88 -15.52 5.80
C GLY A 180 16.02 -14.54 5.52
N GLN A 181 16.69 -14.69 4.39
CA GLN A 181 17.71 -13.76 3.92
C GLN A 181 16.98 -12.64 3.20
N ALA A 182 17.10 -11.44 3.76
CA ALA A 182 16.79 -10.21 3.05
C ALA A 182 17.84 -10.02 1.96
N GLU A 183 17.85 -10.85 0.91
CA GLU A 183 18.40 -10.40 -0.36
C GLU A 183 17.52 -9.21 -0.75
N THR A 184 18.10 -8.03 -0.56
CA THR A 184 17.55 -6.75 -0.96
C THR A 184 17.15 -6.93 -2.42
N LEU A 185 15.84 -6.91 -2.72
CA LEU A 185 15.42 -6.62 -4.08
C LEU A 185 16.11 -5.30 -4.41
N ASP A 186 17.06 -5.36 -5.34
CA ASP A 186 17.97 -4.27 -5.65
C ASP A 186 17.16 -2.98 -5.76
N GLU A 187 17.47 -2.03 -4.89
CA GLU A 187 16.78 -0.74 -4.84
C GLU A 187 16.90 -0.03 -6.19
N ALA A 188 17.99 -0.28 -6.93
CA ALA A 188 18.17 0.16 -8.30
C ALA A 188 17.23 -0.57 -9.28
N ALA A 189 16.91 -1.85 -9.08
CA ALA A 189 15.94 -2.58 -9.91
C ALA A 189 14.50 -2.06 -9.69
N VAL A 190 14.11 -1.78 -8.44
CA VAL A 190 12.79 -1.17 -8.15
C VAL A 190 12.71 0.26 -8.72
N THR A 191 13.77 1.06 -8.51
CA THR A 191 13.83 2.44 -9.00
C THR A 191 13.86 2.50 -10.53
N LYS A 192 14.68 1.67 -11.19
CA LYS A 192 14.74 1.56 -12.65
C LYS A 192 13.40 1.12 -13.22
N MET A 193 12.72 0.17 -12.61
CA MET A 193 11.42 -0.30 -13.13
C MET A 193 10.31 0.73 -12.94
N LEU A 194 10.30 1.50 -11.83
CA LEU A 194 9.41 2.65 -11.68
C LEU A 194 9.71 3.75 -12.71
N ALA A 195 10.99 3.96 -13.05
CA ALA A 195 11.41 4.91 -14.09
C ALA A 195 11.09 4.42 -15.51
N ASP A 196 11.11 3.10 -15.75
CA ASP A 196 10.79 2.46 -17.03
C ASP A 196 9.28 2.35 -17.28
N VAL A 197 8.46 2.44 -16.22
CA VAL A 197 6.99 2.43 -16.28
C VAL A 197 6.44 3.86 -16.32
N LYS A 198 7.14 4.77 -17.03
CA LYS A 198 6.54 6.04 -17.48
C LYS A 198 5.28 5.72 -18.30
N LEU A 199 4.14 5.75 -17.63
CA LEU A 199 2.85 6.10 -18.20
C LEU A 199 2.82 7.63 -18.35
#